data_AF-A0AA86DY38-F1
#
_entry.id   AF-A0AA86DY38-F1
#
_cell.length_a   1.000
_cell.length_b   1.000
_cell.length_c   1.000
_cell.angle_alpha   90.00
_cell.angle_beta   90.00
_cell.angle_gamma   90.00
#
_symmetry.space_group_name_H-M   'P 1'
#
loop_
_entity.id
_entity.type
_entity.pdbx_description
1 polymer ?
#
loop_
_entity_poly.entity_id
_entity_poly.type
_entity_poly.pdbx_seq_one_letter_code
_entity_poly.pdbx_strand_id
1 'polypeptide(L)'
;MGLYYKNLDEATRKYMLLEFEKGEFYKSERLNENKFEEWKKILHEGLEFHDDDWIAHQLQLKGLLKTHELRRKPNGGMTEVKVPSNAAQMLAEGEFNKFYLRGICSRAIESHDTHVRIYRGKEVASPRIESERKIGTTLEVVALLEELRKDTLIDSVLGLPAGPNSGLTAEIVFE
;
A
#
# COMPACT_ATOMS: atom_id res chain seq x y z
N MET A 1 0.02 -1.85 13.61
CA MET A 1 -1.38 -2.19 13.33
C MET A 1 -1.71 -1.62 12.00
N GLY A 2 -2.01 -2.53 11.10
CA GLY A 2 -2.22 -2.30 9.70
C GLY A 2 -3.58 -1.71 9.41
N LEU A 3 -3.89 -1.67 8.13
CA LEU A 3 -5.22 -1.30 7.66
C LEU A 3 -6.21 -2.45 7.87
N TYR A 4 -7.41 -2.11 8.29
CA TYR A 4 -8.57 -2.98 8.22
C TYR A 4 -9.14 -2.96 6.79
N TYR A 5 -9.20 -4.14 6.17
CA TYR A 5 -9.63 -4.32 4.78
C TYR A 5 -10.99 -5.02 4.69
N LYS A 6 -12.06 -4.26 4.43
CA LYS A 6 -13.45 -4.76 4.42
C LYS A 6 -13.74 -5.85 3.38
N ASN A 7 -13.09 -5.84 2.22
CA ASN A 7 -13.31 -6.84 1.16
C ASN A 7 -12.11 -7.78 0.99
N LEU A 8 -11.29 -7.99 2.02
CA LEU A 8 -10.15 -8.93 1.95
C LEU A 8 -10.62 -10.37 2.19
N ASP A 9 -11.30 -10.92 1.19
CA ASP A 9 -11.72 -12.32 1.12
C ASP A 9 -10.92 -13.10 0.07
N GLU A 10 -11.16 -14.41 -0.05
CA GLU A 10 -10.47 -15.29 -1.00
C GLU A 10 -10.63 -14.82 -2.46
N ALA A 11 -11.80 -14.27 -2.81
CA ALA A 11 -12.05 -13.76 -4.14
C ALA A 11 -11.15 -12.55 -4.44
N THR A 12 -11.10 -11.56 -3.53
CA THR A 12 -10.22 -10.40 -3.68
C THR A 12 -8.74 -10.81 -3.70
N ARG A 13 -8.31 -11.75 -2.85
CA ARG A 13 -6.92 -12.25 -2.85
C ARG A 13 -6.52 -12.87 -4.18
N LYS A 14 -7.42 -13.61 -4.83
CA LYS A 14 -7.17 -14.12 -6.19
C LYS A 14 -6.85 -12.99 -7.17
N TYR A 15 -7.61 -11.89 -7.14
CA TYR A 15 -7.32 -10.73 -8.00
C TYR A 15 -6.04 -9.99 -7.57
N MET A 16 -5.75 -9.90 -6.26
CA MET A 16 -4.49 -9.34 -5.77
C MET A 16 -3.28 -10.09 -6.34
N LEU A 17 -3.33 -11.43 -6.35
CA LEU A 17 -2.27 -12.27 -6.92
C LEU A 17 -2.18 -12.15 -8.45
N LEU A 18 -3.31 -12.07 -9.16
CA LEU A 18 -3.29 -11.80 -10.60
C LEU A 18 -2.62 -10.46 -10.93
N GLU A 19 -2.80 -9.44 -10.08
CA GLU A 19 -2.12 -8.15 -10.24
C GLU A 19 -0.65 -8.20 -9.82
N PHE A 20 -0.29 -9.05 -8.85
CA PHE A 20 1.10 -9.32 -8.47
C PHE A 20 1.89 -9.95 -9.63
N GLU A 21 1.31 -10.96 -10.30
CA GLU A 21 1.94 -11.66 -11.44
C GLU A 21 2.18 -10.78 -12.67
N LYS A 22 1.49 -9.63 -12.78
CA LYS A 22 1.74 -8.65 -13.86
C LYS A 22 3.09 -7.94 -13.74
N GLY A 23 3.79 -8.10 -12.61
CA GLY A 23 5.23 -7.78 -12.51
C GLY A 23 5.57 -6.32 -12.21
N GLU A 24 4.60 -5.50 -11.84
CA GLU A 24 4.81 -4.09 -11.50
C GLU A 24 5.08 -3.95 -9.99
N PHE A 25 6.36 -3.92 -9.63
CA PHE A 25 6.82 -3.85 -8.24
C PHE A 25 7.52 -2.54 -7.92
N TYR A 26 7.13 -1.90 -6.82
CA TYR A 26 7.87 -0.79 -6.26
C TYR A 26 9.18 -1.29 -5.64
N LYS A 27 10.31 -0.81 -6.14
CA LYS A 27 11.61 -1.07 -5.53
C LYS A 27 11.93 -0.03 -4.47
N SER A 28 11.53 -0.29 -3.24
CA SER A 28 11.84 0.61 -2.11
C SER A 28 13.35 0.81 -1.95
N GLU A 29 13.79 2.06 -1.89
CA GLU A 29 15.19 2.43 -1.63
C GLU A 29 15.69 1.96 -0.25
N ARG A 30 14.74 1.67 0.67
CA ARG A 30 15.02 1.16 2.01
C ARG A 30 15.29 -0.32 2.05
N LEU A 31 14.97 -1.08 1.00
CA LEU A 31 15.33 -2.49 0.91
C LEU A 31 16.85 -2.63 0.71
N ASN A 32 17.44 -3.64 1.33
CA ASN A 32 18.82 -4.03 1.04
C ASN A 32 18.93 -4.54 -0.40
N GLU A 33 20.02 -4.20 -1.09
CA GLU A 33 20.19 -4.42 -2.54
C GLU A 33 20.02 -5.90 -2.96
N ASN A 34 20.38 -6.83 -2.07
CA ASN A 34 20.31 -8.28 -2.30
C ASN A 34 19.08 -8.96 -1.67
N LYS A 35 18.08 -8.19 -1.25
CA LYS A 35 16.89 -8.70 -0.55
C LYS A 35 15.59 -8.55 -1.32
N PHE A 36 15.64 -8.07 -2.57
CA PHE A 36 14.44 -7.83 -3.37
C PHE A 36 13.66 -9.11 -3.71
N GLU A 37 14.35 -10.21 -4.02
CA GLU A 37 13.66 -11.49 -4.27
C GLU A 37 12.99 -12.05 -3.02
N GLU A 38 13.63 -11.92 -1.85
CA GLU A 38 13.03 -12.32 -0.57
C GLU A 38 11.83 -11.42 -0.23
N TRP A 39 11.93 -10.12 -0.52
CA TRP A 39 10.82 -9.18 -0.39
C TRP A 39 9.61 -9.61 -1.23
N LYS A 40 9.81 -9.94 -2.52
CA LYS A 40 8.71 -10.41 -3.37
C LYS A 40 8.05 -11.69 -2.84
N LYS A 41 8.83 -12.63 -2.29
CA LYS A 41 8.28 -13.87 -1.70
C LYS A 41 7.40 -13.56 -0.49
N ILE A 42 7.86 -12.71 0.42
CA ILE A 42 7.08 -12.30 1.59
C ILE A 42 5.82 -11.54 1.15
N LEU A 43 5.94 -10.65 0.17
CA LEU A 43 4.79 -9.93 -0.34
C LEU A 43 3.76 -10.90 -0.92
N HIS A 44 4.19 -11.84 -1.79
CA HIS A 44 3.30 -12.87 -2.34
C HIS A 44 2.59 -13.68 -1.24
N GLU A 45 3.33 -14.23 -0.27
CA GLU A 45 2.77 -15.00 0.85
C GLU A 45 1.79 -14.16 1.69
N GLY A 46 2.12 -12.88 1.90
CA GLY A 46 1.24 -11.94 2.56
C GLY A 46 -0.07 -11.71 1.82
N LEU A 47 0.00 -11.46 0.49
CA LEU A 47 -1.18 -11.28 -0.35
C LEU A 47 -2.05 -12.55 -0.40
N GLU A 48 -1.44 -13.73 -0.36
CA GLU A 48 -2.14 -15.01 -0.43
C GLU A 48 -2.79 -15.41 0.89
N PHE A 49 -2.10 -15.25 2.03
CA PHE A 49 -2.52 -15.87 3.30
C PHE A 49 -2.60 -14.91 4.50
N HIS A 50 -2.01 -13.72 4.42
CA HIS A 50 -1.83 -12.85 5.59
C HIS A 50 -2.23 -11.39 5.30
N ASP A 51 -1.63 -10.45 6.01
CA ASP A 51 -1.92 -9.02 6.00
C ASP A 51 -0.61 -8.20 6.04
N ASP A 52 -0.76 -6.88 6.06
CA ASP A 52 0.35 -5.94 6.11
C ASP A 52 1.11 -5.98 7.45
N ASP A 53 0.46 -6.28 8.57
CA ASP A 53 1.13 -6.45 9.87
C ASP A 53 2.06 -7.68 9.85
N TRP A 54 1.63 -8.81 9.27
CA TRP A 54 2.47 -9.98 9.10
C TRP A 54 3.68 -9.69 8.20
N ILE A 55 3.47 -8.99 7.07
CA ILE A 55 4.57 -8.59 6.18
C ILE A 55 5.56 -7.68 6.92
N ALA A 56 5.06 -6.71 7.68
CA ALA A 56 5.90 -5.80 8.47
C ALA A 56 6.77 -6.57 9.48
N HIS A 57 6.18 -7.57 10.14
CA HIS A 57 6.91 -8.44 11.06
C HIS A 57 8.00 -9.25 10.33
N GLN A 58 7.70 -9.83 9.16
CA GLN A 58 8.69 -10.58 8.37
C GLN A 58 9.84 -9.70 7.89
N LEU A 59 9.55 -8.46 7.46
CA LEU A 59 10.57 -7.47 7.09
C LEU A 59 11.57 -7.21 8.22
N GLN A 60 11.08 -7.11 9.46
CA GLN A 60 11.90 -6.91 10.65
C GLN A 60 12.69 -8.18 11.02
N LEU A 61 12.00 -9.31 11.12
CA LEU A 61 12.59 -10.60 11.51
C LEU A 61 13.74 -11.01 10.60
N LYS A 62 13.59 -10.81 9.28
CA LYS A 62 14.58 -11.18 8.27
C LYS A 62 15.60 -10.08 7.96
N GLY A 63 15.49 -8.91 8.60
CA GLY A 63 16.40 -7.79 8.41
C GLY A 63 16.47 -7.30 6.95
N LEU A 64 15.32 -7.14 6.29
CA LEU A 64 15.29 -6.80 4.87
C LEU A 64 15.54 -5.32 4.57
N LEU A 65 15.32 -4.45 5.55
CA LEU A 65 15.57 -3.03 5.43
C LEU A 65 17.01 -2.66 5.77
N LYS A 66 17.49 -1.59 5.15
CA LYS A 66 18.73 -0.91 5.55
C LYS A 66 18.61 -0.40 6.99
N THR A 67 19.72 -0.33 7.70
CA THR A 67 19.75 0.22 9.07
C THR A 67 19.83 1.75 9.07
N HIS A 68 20.38 2.33 8.01
CA HIS A 68 20.57 3.77 7.83
C HIS A 68 20.16 4.22 6.42
N GLU A 69 19.74 5.47 6.30
CA GLU A 69 19.40 6.13 5.05
C GLU A 69 20.04 7.53 4.98
N LEU A 70 20.31 8.00 3.76
CA LEU A 70 20.78 9.37 3.54
C LEU A 70 19.58 10.32 3.56
N ARG A 71 19.66 11.36 4.39
CA ARG A 71 18.66 12.41 4.47
C ARG A 71 19.28 13.76 4.14
N ARG A 72 18.58 14.56 3.34
CA ARG A 72 18.98 15.93 3.04
C ARG A 72 18.83 16.81 4.28
N LYS A 73 19.88 17.58 4.61
CA LYS A 73 19.83 18.54 5.72
C LYS A 73 19.08 19.81 5.30
N PRO A 74 18.43 20.53 6.24
CA PRO A 74 17.77 21.81 5.95
C PRO A 74 18.71 22.87 5.35
N ASN A 75 19.99 22.84 5.70
CA ASN A 75 21.03 23.77 5.25
C ASN A 75 21.84 23.27 4.02
N GLY A 76 21.39 22.20 3.37
CA GLY A 76 22.11 21.57 2.26
C GLY A 76 23.09 20.48 2.70
N GLY A 77 23.44 19.60 1.76
CA GLY A 77 24.23 18.38 2.03
C GLY A 77 23.40 17.20 2.53
N MET A 78 24.05 16.05 2.66
CA MET A 78 23.45 14.79 3.13
C MET A 78 23.94 14.45 4.54
N THR A 79 23.10 13.77 5.32
CA THR A 79 23.49 13.10 6.56
C THR A 79 23.02 11.67 6.52
N GLU A 80 23.78 10.77 7.12
CA GLU A 80 23.29 9.45 7.44
C GLU A 80 22.41 9.55 8.68
N VAL A 81 21.23 8.92 8.64
CA VAL A 81 20.31 8.80 9.77
C VAL A 81 19.83 7.36 9.86
N LYS A 82 19.49 6.93 11.07
CA LYS A 82 18.88 5.61 11.26
C LYS A 82 17.55 5.55 10.53
N VAL A 83 17.28 4.43 9.84
CA VAL A 83 15.96 4.17 9.25
C VAL A 83 14.90 4.20 10.37
N PRO A 84 13.76 4.88 10.16
CA PRO A 84 12.70 4.94 11.16
C PRO A 84 12.25 3.56 11.63
N SER A 85 11.96 3.41 12.92
CA SER A 85 11.54 2.12 13.49
C SER A 85 10.23 1.59 12.88
N ASN A 86 9.39 2.48 12.36
CA ASN A 86 8.13 2.15 11.67
C ASN A 86 8.28 1.96 10.16
N ALA A 87 9.49 2.00 9.59
CA ALA A 87 9.69 1.89 8.14
C ALA A 87 9.18 0.57 7.56
N ALA A 88 9.32 -0.54 8.31
CA ALA A 88 8.77 -1.84 7.91
C ALA A 88 7.24 -1.81 7.81
N GLN A 89 6.57 -1.22 8.80
CA GLN A 89 5.12 -1.03 8.76
C GLN A 89 4.70 -0.16 7.58
N MET A 90 5.38 0.96 7.34
CA MET A 90 5.04 1.87 6.25
C MET A 90 5.17 1.21 4.88
N LEU A 91 6.23 0.42 4.67
CA LEU A 91 6.44 -0.31 3.41
C LEU A 91 5.38 -1.39 3.23
N ALA A 92 5.14 -2.21 4.27
CA ALA A 92 4.17 -3.29 4.22
C ALA A 92 2.74 -2.78 3.97
N GLU A 93 2.31 -1.79 4.75
CA GLU A 93 0.98 -1.17 4.61
C GLU A 93 0.79 -0.55 3.22
N GLY A 94 1.79 0.17 2.72
CA GLY A 94 1.74 0.79 1.40
C GLY A 94 1.63 -0.25 0.29
N GLU A 95 2.50 -1.25 0.27
CA GLU A 95 2.50 -2.24 -0.82
C GLU A 95 1.29 -3.17 -0.74
N PHE A 96 0.90 -3.62 0.45
CA PHE A 96 -0.30 -4.44 0.60
C PHE A 96 -1.56 -3.66 0.20
N ASN A 97 -1.72 -2.41 0.65
CA ASN A 97 -2.88 -1.59 0.28
C ASN A 97 -2.92 -1.33 -1.23
N LYS A 98 -1.77 -1.18 -1.89
CA LYS A 98 -1.69 -1.01 -3.35
C LYS A 98 -2.24 -2.25 -4.05
N PHE A 99 -1.79 -3.44 -3.67
CA PHE A 99 -2.27 -4.68 -4.28
C PHE A 99 -3.73 -4.99 -3.91
N TYR A 100 -4.15 -4.70 -2.69
CA TYR A 100 -5.56 -4.78 -2.28
C TYR A 100 -6.44 -3.88 -3.17
N LEU A 101 -6.07 -2.60 -3.35
CA LEU A 101 -6.80 -1.68 -4.22
C LEU A 101 -6.84 -2.15 -5.67
N ARG A 102 -5.72 -2.63 -6.22
CA ARG A 102 -5.68 -3.24 -7.56
C ARG A 102 -6.62 -4.45 -7.64
N GLY A 103 -6.60 -5.31 -6.63
CA GLY A 103 -7.43 -6.51 -6.53
C GLY A 103 -8.91 -6.22 -6.49
N ILE A 104 -9.37 -5.27 -5.66
CA ILE A 104 -10.78 -4.89 -5.61
C ILE A 104 -11.24 -4.20 -6.90
N CYS A 105 -10.40 -3.39 -7.56
CA CYS A 105 -10.76 -2.79 -8.84
C CYS A 105 -10.92 -3.85 -9.92
N SER A 106 -9.97 -4.80 -10.02
CA SER A 106 -10.07 -5.91 -10.96
C SER A 106 -11.31 -6.78 -10.69
N ARG A 107 -11.64 -7.03 -9.42
CA ARG A 107 -12.86 -7.75 -9.02
C ARG A 107 -14.14 -7.00 -9.38
N ALA A 108 -14.17 -5.70 -9.11
CA ALA A 108 -15.31 -4.81 -9.38
C ALA A 108 -15.58 -4.76 -10.90
N ILE A 109 -14.55 -4.61 -11.72
CA ILE A 109 -14.64 -4.64 -13.19
C ILE A 109 -15.27 -5.96 -13.68
N GLU A 110 -14.81 -7.11 -13.15
CA GLU A 110 -15.38 -8.41 -13.51
C GLU A 110 -16.86 -8.53 -13.09
N SER A 111 -17.23 -7.89 -11.97
CA SER A 111 -18.60 -7.87 -11.44
C SER A 111 -19.48 -6.79 -12.08
N HIS A 112 -18.96 -6.05 -13.07
CA HIS A 112 -19.61 -4.91 -13.73
C HIS A 112 -19.92 -3.71 -12.82
N ASP A 113 -19.26 -3.62 -11.67
CA ASP A 113 -19.27 -2.44 -10.82
C ASP A 113 -18.40 -1.33 -11.44
N THR A 114 -18.84 -0.09 -11.32
CA THR A 114 -18.14 1.07 -11.92
C THR A 114 -17.35 1.88 -10.91
N HIS A 115 -17.61 1.70 -9.60
CA HIS A 115 -17.03 2.53 -8.56
C HIS A 115 -16.65 1.74 -7.31
N VAL A 116 -15.60 2.22 -6.62
CA VAL A 116 -15.29 1.84 -5.24
C VAL A 116 -15.44 3.05 -4.33
N ARG A 117 -15.74 2.82 -3.05
CA ARG A 117 -15.90 3.88 -2.04
C ARG A 117 -14.71 3.94 -1.12
N ILE A 118 -14.17 5.14 -0.92
CA ILE A 118 -13.04 5.38 -0.01
C ILE A 118 -13.51 5.30 1.44
N TYR A 119 -12.72 4.65 2.30
CA TYR A 119 -12.93 4.66 3.75
C TYR A 119 -11.61 4.71 4.53
N ARG A 120 -11.71 4.94 5.84
CA ARG A 120 -10.62 4.92 6.81
C ARG A 120 -10.34 3.48 7.25
N GLY A 121 -9.24 2.90 6.79
CA GLY A 121 -8.84 1.54 7.15
C GLY A 121 -8.12 1.46 8.49
N LYS A 122 -7.57 2.56 9.02
CA LYS A 122 -6.90 2.55 10.33
C LYS A 122 -7.15 3.82 11.11
N GLU A 123 -7.08 3.71 12.42
CA GLU A 123 -7.11 4.89 13.29
C GLU A 123 -5.84 5.73 13.08
N VAL A 124 -6.03 7.02 12.86
CA VAL A 124 -4.94 7.98 12.71
C VAL A 124 -5.16 9.07 13.75
N ALA A 125 -4.21 9.25 14.67
CA ALA A 125 -4.36 10.16 15.80
C ALA A 125 -4.52 11.64 15.40
N SER A 126 -3.99 12.04 14.24
CA SER A 126 -4.09 13.40 13.71
C SER A 126 -4.24 13.36 12.19
N PRO A 127 -5.44 13.01 11.68
CA PRO A 127 -5.66 12.87 10.26
C PRO A 127 -5.65 14.24 9.58
N ARG A 128 -5.17 14.28 8.34
CA ARG A 128 -5.21 15.50 7.52
C ARG A 128 -6.65 15.77 7.09
N ILE A 129 -7.04 17.05 7.02
CA ILE A 129 -8.39 17.46 6.62
C ILE A 129 -8.70 16.95 5.21
N GLU A 130 -7.73 16.97 4.30
CA GLU A 130 -7.87 16.45 2.94
C GLU A 130 -8.17 14.96 2.93
N SER A 131 -7.55 14.19 3.82
CA SER A 131 -7.80 12.75 3.97
C SER A 131 -9.17 12.45 4.56
N GLU A 132 -9.67 13.29 5.45
CA GLU A 132 -11.02 13.16 6.00
C GLU A 132 -12.08 13.44 4.94
N ARG A 133 -11.89 14.48 4.12
CA ARG A 133 -12.83 14.85 3.04
C ARG A 133 -13.00 13.78 1.96
N LYS A 134 -12.05 12.84 1.84
CA LYS A 134 -12.11 11.75 0.88
C LYS A 134 -12.98 10.58 1.35
N ILE A 135 -13.18 10.40 2.66
CA ILE A 135 -14.01 9.31 3.18
C ILE A 135 -15.43 9.42 2.60
N GLY A 136 -15.97 8.30 2.13
CA GLY A 136 -17.32 8.20 1.56
C GLY A 136 -17.43 8.63 0.10
N THR A 137 -16.41 9.31 -0.44
CA THR A 137 -16.34 9.60 -1.88
C THR A 137 -16.07 8.33 -2.68
N THR A 138 -16.46 8.35 -3.96
CA THR A 138 -16.27 7.23 -4.88
C THR A 138 -15.18 7.55 -5.90
N LEU A 139 -14.52 6.49 -6.38
CA LEU A 139 -13.55 6.53 -7.47
C LEU A 139 -13.98 5.54 -8.55
N GLU A 140 -13.83 5.93 -9.81
CA GLU A 140 -14.10 5.06 -10.95
C GLU A 140 -13.02 3.96 -11.03
N VAL A 141 -13.45 2.70 -11.19
CA VAL A 141 -12.58 1.53 -11.01
C VAL A 141 -11.52 1.38 -12.09
N VAL A 142 -11.82 1.69 -13.34
CA VAL A 142 -10.88 1.57 -14.47
C VAL A 142 -9.77 2.60 -14.34
N ALA A 143 -10.12 3.87 -14.17
CA ALA A 143 -9.18 4.96 -13.97
C ALA A 143 -8.30 4.73 -12.74
N LEU A 144 -8.90 4.29 -11.63
CA LEU A 144 -8.14 3.98 -10.41
C LEU A 144 -7.14 2.84 -10.65
N LEU A 145 -7.56 1.75 -11.29
CA LEU A 145 -6.69 0.61 -11.57
C LEU A 145 -5.52 0.99 -12.49
N GLU A 146 -5.78 1.78 -13.54
CA GLU A 146 -4.74 2.28 -14.44
C GLU A 146 -3.71 3.15 -13.72
N GLU A 147 -4.14 4.04 -12.84
CA GLU A 147 -3.23 4.87 -12.04
C GLU A 147 -2.41 4.04 -11.03
N LEU A 148 -3.04 3.05 -10.37
CA LEU A 148 -2.35 2.17 -9.43
C LEU A 148 -1.25 1.34 -10.10
N ARG A 149 -1.34 1.07 -11.40
CA ARG A 149 -0.33 0.31 -12.17
C ARG A 149 0.92 1.12 -12.50
N LYS A 150 0.82 2.45 -12.57
CA LYS A 150 1.94 3.36 -12.92
C LYS A 150 3.00 3.56 -11.82
N ASP A 151 3.13 2.62 -10.88
CA ASP A 151 3.97 2.70 -9.68
C ASP A 151 3.90 4.06 -8.95
N THR A 152 2.68 4.58 -8.81
CA THR A 152 2.42 5.86 -8.14
C THR A 152 2.12 5.65 -6.65
N LEU A 153 2.52 6.61 -5.81
CA LEU A 153 2.20 6.59 -4.38
C LEU A 153 0.68 6.59 -4.17
N ILE A 154 0.17 5.70 -3.31
CA ILE A 154 -1.27 5.53 -3.07
C ILE A 154 -1.96 6.85 -2.73
N ASP A 155 -1.38 7.64 -1.84
CA ASP A 155 -1.97 8.92 -1.45
C ASP A 155 -2.17 9.84 -2.67
N SER A 156 -1.23 9.86 -3.62
CA SER A 156 -1.39 10.61 -4.88
C SER A 156 -2.53 10.04 -5.73
N VAL A 157 -2.62 8.71 -5.82
CA VAL A 157 -3.69 8.02 -6.58
C VAL A 157 -5.07 8.29 -5.98
N LEU A 158 -5.18 8.38 -4.65
CA LEU A 158 -6.43 8.75 -3.95
C LEU A 158 -6.73 10.27 -4.03
N GLY A 159 -5.87 11.04 -4.70
CA GLY A 159 -5.99 12.49 -4.84
C GLY A 159 -5.73 13.23 -3.53
N LEU A 160 -4.78 12.74 -2.73
CA LEU A 160 -4.27 13.40 -1.53
C LEU A 160 -2.92 14.07 -1.79
N PRO A 161 -2.65 15.21 -1.13
CA PRO A 161 -1.32 15.81 -1.15
C PRO A 161 -0.29 14.86 -0.53
N ALA A 162 0.96 14.98 -0.98
CA ALA A 162 2.07 14.17 -0.49
C ALA A 162 2.21 14.26 1.03
N GLY A 163 2.28 13.11 1.68
CA GLY A 163 2.65 12.98 3.08
C GLY A 163 2.41 11.55 3.55
N PRO A 164 3.04 11.12 4.65
CA PRO A 164 3.01 9.72 5.06
C PRO A 164 1.59 9.24 5.41
N ASN A 165 1.29 8.04 4.94
CA ASN A 165 0.20 7.12 5.31
C ASN A 165 -1.09 7.78 5.81
N SER A 166 -1.93 8.22 4.88
CA SER A 166 -3.29 8.71 5.18
C SER A 166 -4.16 7.73 5.95
N GLY A 167 -3.87 6.42 5.89
CA GLY A 167 -4.74 5.40 6.47
C GLY A 167 -6.03 5.17 5.67
N LEU A 168 -6.09 5.65 4.43
CA LEU A 168 -7.21 5.41 3.53
C LEU A 168 -7.02 4.16 2.69
N THR A 169 -8.15 3.54 2.38
CA THR A 169 -8.28 2.46 1.39
C THR A 169 -9.70 2.54 0.80
N ALA A 170 -10.14 1.53 0.05
CA ALA A 170 -11.46 1.52 -0.57
C ALA A 170 -12.18 0.17 -0.46
N GLU A 171 -13.51 0.21 -0.58
CA GLU A 171 -14.39 -0.96 -0.58
C GLU A 171 -15.21 -1.01 -1.86
N ILE A 172 -15.56 -2.23 -2.29
CA ILE A 172 -16.60 -2.43 -3.30
C ILE A 172 -17.93 -2.13 -2.64
N VAL A 173 -18.75 -1.33 -3.30
CA VAL A 173 -20.12 -1.05 -2.86
C VAL A 173 -21.03 -1.92 -3.70
N PHE A 174 -21.53 -3.00 -3.13
CA PHE A 174 -22.64 -3.72 -3.73
C PHE A 174 -23.90 -2.89 -3.53
N GLU A 175 -24.56 -2.50 -4.63
CA GLU A 175 -25.90 -1.89 -4.61
C GLU A 175 -26.99 -2.94 -4.38
#